data_AF-A0A352WHV2-F1
#
_entry.id   AF-A0A352WHV2-F1
#
_cell.length_a   1.000
_cell.length_b   1.000
_cell.length_c   1.000
_cell.angle_alpha   90.00
_cell.angle_beta   90.00
_cell.angle_gamma   90.00
#
_symmetry.space_group_name_H-M   'P 1'
#
loop_
_entity.id
_entity.type
_entity.pdbx_description
1 polymer ?
#
loop_
_entity_poly.entity_id
_entity_poly.type
_entity_poly.pdbx_seq_one_letter_code
_entity_poly.pdbx_strand_id
1 'polypeptide(L)'
;MREEKNQVNQAEPMVAFVACAGCAAGKKRFADSGISCAEAVAAGFDRGECKNGCVGAGSCIAVCKKGAMSIQDGKVVIDREKCDGCGDCAAEGVCPQRLIRMIPAEATNFIPCSSKEEDEDTVRKTCGHGCIACGECVRACPQGAVSIVDNHAVIDYEKCVGCSACTVKCKKKIIVDTLHDLTVLKDKVAFVRCSGGNRAAEKFKELGVEDCQKAAKMDAKELGLCTTGCCGLGSCTAVCRYGAISIVNGTAVVDSEKCVGCRDCTFACPKGLITIVPYKGQKMVPCMSTDDYEDKLKVCDSACIGCEDCVKNCPNNAIYMEDKHAVIDHSRCEDCSMCQYVCRNNCIKAMSVPEYIYKQREALAQAEKD
;
A
#
# COMPACT_ATOMS: atom_id res chain seq x y z
N MET A 1 -15.32 47.89 -33.01
CA MET A 1 -15.03 46.63 -33.72
C MET A 1 -14.24 45.75 -32.79
N ARG A 2 -14.90 44.78 -32.14
CA ARG A 2 -14.24 43.72 -31.37
C ARG A 2 -14.00 42.59 -32.37
N GLU A 3 -12.75 42.33 -32.70
CA GLU A 3 -12.38 41.15 -33.47
C GLU A 3 -12.62 39.92 -32.60
N GLU A 4 -13.64 39.15 -32.97
CA GLU A 4 -13.86 37.79 -32.50
C GLU A 4 -12.67 36.94 -32.97
N LYS A 5 -11.75 36.62 -32.05
CA LYS A 5 -10.78 35.56 -32.27
C LYS A 5 -11.54 34.24 -32.29
N ASN A 6 -11.83 33.78 -33.50
CA ASN A 6 -12.13 32.39 -33.82
C ASN A 6 -11.03 31.51 -33.22
N GLN A 7 -11.24 31.00 -32.00
CA GLN A 7 -10.41 29.94 -31.44
C GLN A 7 -10.84 28.65 -32.12
N VAL A 8 -10.02 28.19 -33.07
CA VAL A 8 -10.08 26.83 -33.59
C VAL A 8 -9.92 25.91 -32.37
N ASN A 9 -11.00 25.22 -32.02
CA ASN A 9 -11.06 24.26 -30.93
C ASN A 9 -10.21 23.04 -31.35
N GLN A 10 -8.90 23.11 -31.19
CA GLN A 10 -8.03 21.95 -31.35
C GLN A 10 -8.34 21.01 -30.19
N ALA A 11 -8.79 19.79 -30.49
CA ALA A 11 -9.03 18.77 -29.49
C ALA A 11 -7.77 18.59 -28.64
N GLU A 12 -7.93 18.59 -27.32
CA GLU A 12 -6.81 18.38 -26.39
C GLU A 12 -6.10 17.06 -26.73
N PRO A 13 -4.76 17.03 -26.75
CA PRO A 13 -4.01 15.82 -27.06
C PRO A 13 -4.33 14.74 -26.02
N MET A 14 -4.64 13.52 -26.47
CA MET A 14 -5.03 12.40 -25.60
C MET A 14 -3.96 11.32 -25.59
N VAL A 15 -3.90 10.54 -24.51
CA VAL A 15 -3.06 9.34 -24.39
C VAL A 15 -3.86 8.18 -23.80
N ALA A 16 -3.46 6.96 -24.16
CA ALA A 16 -4.07 5.76 -23.60
C ALA A 16 -3.54 5.45 -22.20
N PHE A 17 -4.43 4.97 -21.33
CA PHE A 17 -4.13 4.52 -19.98
C PHE A 17 -4.84 3.20 -19.68
N VAL A 18 -4.18 2.32 -18.91
CA VAL A 18 -4.76 1.03 -18.51
C VAL A 18 -5.38 1.14 -17.11
N ALA A 19 -6.70 1.03 -17.01
CA ALA A 19 -7.45 1.04 -15.76
C ALA A 19 -7.33 -0.27 -14.95
N CYS A 20 -6.12 -0.83 -14.89
CA CYS A 20 -5.75 -2.01 -14.12
C CYS A 20 -4.24 -2.08 -13.85
N ALA A 21 -3.82 -1.86 -12.61
CA ALA A 21 -2.43 -2.09 -12.16
C ALA A 21 -2.21 -3.46 -11.50
N GLY A 22 -3.28 -4.25 -11.34
CA GLY A 22 -3.24 -5.56 -10.67
C GLY A 22 -2.71 -6.68 -11.57
N CYS A 23 -2.36 -7.82 -10.95
CA CYS A 23 -1.98 -9.06 -11.64
C CYS A 23 -3.01 -10.20 -11.49
N ALA A 24 -4.18 -9.91 -10.91
CA ALA A 24 -5.10 -10.91 -10.37
C ALA A 24 -6.13 -11.49 -11.37
N ALA A 25 -6.20 -10.99 -12.60
CA ALA A 25 -7.24 -11.40 -13.56
C ALA A 25 -6.76 -12.53 -14.47
N GLY A 26 -6.39 -13.68 -13.91
CA GLY A 26 -5.97 -14.85 -14.69
C GLY A 26 -4.63 -14.72 -15.43
N LYS A 27 -3.91 -13.59 -15.29
CA LYS A 27 -2.69 -13.30 -16.04
C LYS A 27 -1.62 -14.40 -15.98
N LYS A 28 -1.51 -15.10 -14.85
CA LYS A 28 -0.58 -16.24 -14.71
C LYS A 28 -1.04 -17.47 -15.48
N ARG A 29 -2.35 -17.75 -15.50
CA ARG A 29 -2.95 -18.86 -16.24
C ARG A 29 -2.87 -18.64 -17.75
N PHE A 30 -3.09 -17.40 -18.17
CA PHE A 30 -3.09 -17.03 -19.58
C PHE A 30 -1.70 -16.64 -20.11
N ALA A 31 -0.70 -16.54 -19.24
CA ALA A 31 0.69 -16.32 -19.66
C ALA A 31 1.10 -17.39 -20.67
N ASP A 32 1.71 -16.97 -21.77
CA ASP A 32 2.26 -17.83 -22.82
C ASP A 32 1.26 -18.78 -23.52
N SER A 33 -0.04 -18.61 -23.26
CA SER A 33 -1.10 -19.44 -23.86
C SER A 33 -1.40 -19.10 -25.33
N GLY A 34 -0.94 -17.94 -25.81
CA GLY A 34 -1.19 -17.45 -27.16
C GLY A 34 -2.63 -17.03 -27.45
N ILE A 35 -3.53 -17.10 -26.47
CA ILE A 35 -4.94 -16.75 -26.63
C ILE A 35 -5.14 -15.23 -26.69
N SER A 36 -6.22 -14.80 -27.31
CA SER A 36 -6.69 -13.41 -27.30
C SER A 36 -7.30 -13.00 -25.96
N CYS A 37 -7.43 -11.70 -25.70
CA CYS A 37 -8.16 -11.22 -24.54
C CYS A 37 -9.61 -11.70 -24.50
N ALA A 38 -10.27 -11.88 -25.66
CA ALA A 38 -11.66 -12.33 -25.74
C ALA A 38 -11.79 -13.80 -25.31
N GLU A 39 -10.90 -14.66 -25.80
CA GLU A 39 -10.84 -16.07 -25.40
C GLU A 39 -10.53 -16.22 -23.91
N ALA A 40 -9.58 -15.44 -23.39
CA ALA A 40 -9.25 -15.43 -21.97
C ALA A 40 -10.46 -15.06 -21.09
N VAL A 41 -11.25 -14.04 -21.49
CA VAL A 41 -12.47 -13.66 -20.77
C VAL A 41 -13.55 -14.72 -20.89
N ALA A 42 -13.70 -15.34 -22.07
CA ALA A 42 -14.66 -16.42 -22.29
C ALA A 42 -14.34 -17.69 -21.49
N ALA A 43 -13.05 -17.97 -21.24
CA ALA A 43 -12.61 -19.06 -20.38
C ALA A 43 -13.00 -18.86 -18.90
N GLY A 44 -13.40 -17.64 -18.53
CA GLY A 44 -13.81 -17.30 -17.18
C GLY A 44 -12.64 -17.09 -16.20
N PHE A 45 -13.00 -16.84 -14.95
CA PHE A 45 -12.08 -16.48 -13.87
C PHE A 45 -12.19 -17.48 -12.72
N ASP A 46 -11.05 -17.94 -12.21
CA ASP A 46 -11.02 -18.84 -11.06
C ASP A 46 -11.34 -18.11 -9.76
N ARG A 47 -11.66 -18.89 -8.72
CA ARG A 47 -11.85 -18.33 -7.37
C ARG A 47 -10.58 -17.60 -6.92
N GLY A 48 -10.74 -16.34 -6.53
CA GLY A 48 -9.63 -15.48 -6.13
C GLY A 48 -9.07 -14.62 -7.27
N GLU A 49 -9.60 -14.74 -8.48
CA GLU A 49 -9.22 -13.90 -9.61
C GLU A 49 -10.15 -12.68 -9.77
N CYS A 50 -9.59 -11.59 -10.28
CA CYS A 50 -10.35 -10.36 -10.54
C CYS A 50 -11.10 -10.47 -11.87
N LYS A 51 -12.43 -10.52 -11.82
CA LYS A 51 -13.31 -10.56 -13.01
C LYS A 51 -13.33 -9.28 -13.86
N ASN A 52 -12.81 -8.17 -13.33
CA ASN A 52 -12.83 -6.84 -13.95
C ASN A 52 -11.42 -6.36 -14.36
N GLY A 53 -10.43 -7.24 -14.33
CA GLY A 53 -9.02 -6.88 -14.52
C GLY A 53 -8.50 -7.21 -15.92
N CYS A 54 -7.34 -6.65 -16.24
CA CYS A 54 -6.67 -6.94 -17.50
C CYS A 54 -6.20 -8.40 -17.50
N VAL A 55 -6.54 -9.18 -18.52
CA VAL A 55 -6.15 -10.60 -18.61
C VAL A 55 -4.70 -10.82 -19.04
N GLY A 56 -4.02 -9.76 -19.49
CA GLY A 56 -2.59 -9.82 -19.86
C GLY A 56 -2.28 -10.47 -21.21
N ALA A 57 -3.29 -10.80 -22.03
CA ALA A 57 -3.08 -11.41 -23.35
C ALA A 57 -2.67 -10.42 -24.46
N GLY A 58 -2.80 -9.11 -24.25
CA GLY A 58 -2.20 -8.11 -25.14
C GLY A 58 -2.95 -7.79 -26.44
N SER A 59 -4.26 -8.00 -26.55
CA SER A 59 -5.03 -7.61 -27.76
C SER A 59 -4.90 -6.12 -28.13
N CYS A 60 -4.76 -5.23 -27.14
CA CYS A 60 -4.48 -3.80 -27.37
C CYS A 60 -3.09 -3.55 -27.98
N ILE A 61 -2.11 -4.41 -27.72
CA ILE A 61 -0.75 -4.31 -28.25
C ILE A 61 -0.77 -4.64 -29.74
N ALA A 62 -1.52 -5.67 -30.13
CA ALA A 62 -1.63 -6.11 -31.52
C ALA A 62 -2.17 -5.03 -32.47
N VAL A 63 -3.00 -4.11 -31.98
CA VAL A 63 -3.55 -3.00 -32.77
C VAL A 63 -2.70 -1.72 -32.70
N CYS A 64 -1.70 -1.65 -31.83
CA CYS A 64 -0.90 -0.44 -31.62
C CYS A 64 0.17 -0.27 -32.71
N LYS A 65 -0.13 0.54 -33.72
CA LYS A 65 0.78 0.83 -34.86
C LYS A 65 2.06 1.58 -34.46
N LYS A 66 2.06 2.27 -33.31
CA LYS A 66 3.21 3.03 -32.81
C LYS A 66 4.19 2.21 -31.97
N GLY A 67 3.84 0.95 -31.65
CA GLY A 67 4.63 0.14 -30.73
C GLY A 67 4.72 0.76 -29.33
N ALA A 68 3.69 1.51 -28.92
CA ALA A 68 3.65 2.21 -27.65
C ALA A 68 3.27 1.30 -26.47
N MET A 69 2.89 0.05 -26.70
CA MET A 69 2.40 -0.85 -25.65
C MET A 69 3.25 -2.12 -25.54
N SER A 70 3.50 -2.58 -24.32
CA SER A 70 4.24 -3.81 -24.02
C SER A 70 3.68 -4.51 -22.78
N ILE A 71 4.02 -5.79 -22.57
CA ILE A 71 3.71 -6.50 -21.32
C ILE A 71 4.97 -6.52 -20.45
N GLN A 72 4.84 -6.05 -19.20
CA GLN A 72 5.88 -6.13 -18.18
C GLN A 72 5.24 -6.69 -16.90
N ASP A 73 5.79 -7.77 -16.35
CA ASP A 73 5.24 -8.48 -15.18
C ASP A 73 3.73 -8.81 -15.31
N GLY A 74 3.31 -9.22 -16.50
CA GLY A 74 1.91 -9.51 -16.84
C GLY A 74 1.01 -8.28 -16.90
N LYS A 75 1.54 -7.06 -16.85
CA LYS A 75 0.79 -5.80 -16.96
C LYS A 75 1.07 -5.14 -18.31
N VAL A 76 0.02 -4.61 -18.93
CA VAL A 76 0.20 -3.76 -20.11
C VAL A 76 0.76 -2.42 -19.64
N VAL A 77 1.93 -2.08 -20.14
CA VAL A 77 2.62 -0.80 -19.91
C VAL A 77 2.58 -0.01 -21.21
N ILE A 78 2.24 1.29 -21.09
CA ILE A 78 2.12 2.20 -22.22
C ILE A 78 3.25 3.22 -22.13
N ASP A 79 4.05 3.30 -23.18
CA ASP A 79 5.02 4.35 -23.44
C ASP A 79 4.26 5.59 -23.93
N ARG A 80 4.17 6.60 -23.07
CA ARG A 80 3.43 7.84 -23.33
C ARG A 80 4.08 8.70 -24.41
N GLU A 81 5.40 8.59 -24.61
CA GLU A 81 6.10 9.37 -25.63
C GLU A 81 5.82 8.81 -27.03
N LYS A 82 5.58 7.50 -27.14
CA LYS A 82 5.20 6.84 -28.40
C LYS A 82 3.70 6.87 -28.68
N CYS A 83 2.86 7.01 -27.66
CA CYS A 83 1.41 7.03 -27.81
C CYS A 83 0.97 8.33 -28.49
N ASP A 84 0.33 8.22 -29.66
CA ASP A 84 -0.18 9.35 -30.44
C ASP A 84 -1.65 9.68 -30.15
N GLY A 85 -2.28 8.99 -29.20
CA GLY A 85 -3.67 9.23 -28.83
C GLY A 85 -4.71 8.70 -29.83
N CYS A 86 -4.34 7.86 -30.80
CA CYS A 86 -5.26 7.42 -31.86
C CYS A 86 -6.52 6.67 -31.37
N GLY A 87 -6.48 6.05 -30.19
CA GLY A 87 -7.62 5.34 -29.61
C GLY A 87 -7.89 3.94 -30.15
N ASP A 88 -7.10 3.43 -31.12
CA ASP A 88 -7.28 2.07 -31.70
C ASP A 88 -7.34 0.99 -30.61
N CYS A 89 -6.53 1.12 -29.55
CA CYS A 89 -6.51 0.20 -28.42
C CYS A 89 -7.74 0.27 -27.49
N ALA A 90 -8.44 1.41 -27.49
CA ALA A 90 -9.67 1.65 -26.72
C ALA A 90 -10.94 1.37 -27.54
N ALA A 91 -10.80 1.07 -28.83
CA ALA A 91 -11.92 0.79 -29.72
C ALA A 91 -12.72 -0.44 -29.26
N GLU A 92 -14.01 -0.44 -29.62
CA GLU A 92 -14.91 -1.54 -29.31
C GLU A 92 -14.38 -2.87 -29.90
N GLY A 93 -14.52 -3.95 -29.13
CA GLY A 93 -14.05 -5.28 -29.51
C GLY A 93 -12.54 -5.53 -29.27
N VAL A 94 -11.72 -4.51 -29.02
CA VAL A 94 -10.28 -4.71 -28.75
C VAL A 94 -10.02 -5.14 -27.31
N CYS A 95 -10.55 -4.39 -26.35
CA CYS A 95 -10.46 -4.72 -24.93
C CYS A 95 -11.81 -5.22 -24.43
N PRO A 96 -12.05 -6.54 -24.32
CA PRO A 96 -13.35 -7.07 -23.85
C PRO A 96 -13.69 -6.65 -22.42
N GLN A 97 -12.68 -6.29 -21.62
CA GLN A 97 -12.82 -5.78 -20.25
C GLN A 97 -12.98 -4.25 -20.17
N ARG A 98 -12.89 -3.53 -21.30
CA ARG A 98 -13.00 -2.05 -21.39
C ARG A 98 -12.06 -1.28 -20.45
N LEU A 99 -10.80 -1.71 -20.40
CA LEU A 99 -9.80 -1.18 -19.47
C LEU A 99 -8.88 -0.11 -20.07
N ILE A 100 -8.85 0.01 -21.39
CA ILE A 100 -8.08 1.08 -22.04
C ILE A 100 -8.96 2.34 -22.05
N ARG A 101 -8.51 3.37 -21.35
CA ARG A 101 -9.18 4.67 -21.27
C ARG A 101 -8.31 5.72 -21.96
N MET A 102 -8.94 6.64 -22.67
CA MET A 102 -8.26 7.82 -23.22
C MET A 102 -8.40 8.97 -22.21
N ILE A 103 -7.29 9.66 -21.96
CA ILE A 103 -7.21 10.76 -21.00
C ILE A 103 -6.34 11.88 -21.58
N PRO A 104 -6.43 13.12 -21.09
CA PRO A 104 -5.58 14.21 -21.58
C PRO A 104 -4.09 13.89 -21.39
N ALA A 105 -3.27 14.29 -22.36
CA ALA A 105 -1.85 13.96 -22.42
C ALA A 105 -1.06 14.56 -21.27
N GLU A 106 -1.47 15.73 -20.78
CA GLU A 106 -0.91 16.43 -19.63
C GLU A 106 -1.43 15.94 -18.28
N ALA A 107 -2.46 15.07 -18.26
CA ALA A 107 -2.94 14.50 -17.01
C ALA A 107 -1.79 13.76 -16.31
N THR A 108 -1.69 13.96 -15.00
CA THR A 108 -0.60 13.39 -14.17
C THR A 108 -1.10 12.28 -13.27
N ASN A 109 -2.40 12.28 -12.96
CA ASN A 109 -3.02 11.43 -11.94
C ASN A 109 -4.00 10.46 -12.58
N PHE A 110 -3.91 9.19 -12.19
CA PHE A 110 -4.69 8.11 -12.79
C PHE A 110 -5.14 7.09 -11.75
N ILE A 111 -6.33 6.51 -11.95
CA ILE A 111 -6.86 5.48 -11.07
C ILE A 111 -6.82 4.13 -11.81
N PRO A 112 -5.82 3.26 -11.55
CA PRO A 112 -5.60 2.03 -12.29
C PRO A 112 -6.45 0.87 -11.74
N CYS A 113 -7.75 1.08 -11.58
CA CYS A 113 -8.67 0.05 -11.12
C CYS A 113 -10.04 0.22 -11.77
N SER A 114 -10.63 -0.89 -12.22
CA SER A 114 -12.02 -0.98 -12.70
C SER A 114 -12.82 -2.07 -11.95
N SER A 115 -12.33 -2.50 -10.78
CA SER A 115 -13.02 -3.51 -9.98
C SER A 115 -14.33 -2.96 -9.45
N LYS A 116 -15.41 -3.71 -9.65
CA LYS A 116 -16.75 -3.45 -9.10
C LYS A 116 -17.06 -4.31 -7.87
N GLU A 117 -16.05 -4.94 -7.27
CA GLU A 117 -16.20 -5.74 -6.07
C GLU A 117 -16.50 -4.84 -4.86
N GLU A 118 -17.57 -5.14 -4.13
CA GLU A 118 -18.09 -4.33 -3.02
C GLU A 118 -17.45 -4.67 -1.68
N ASP A 119 -17.05 -5.93 -1.50
CA ASP A 119 -16.36 -6.37 -0.30
C ASP A 119 -14.87 -5.99 -0.35
N GLU A 120 -14.47 -5.06 0.53
CA GLU A 120 -13.08 -4.61 0.59
C GLU A 120 -12.08 -5.70 0.97
N ASP A 121 -12.50 -6.70 1.76
CA ASP A 121 -11.65 -7.83 2.13
C ASP A 121 -11.41 -8.73 0.91
N THR A 122 -12.45 -8.97 0.13
CA THR A 122 -12.34 -9.68 -1.15
C THR A 122 -11.42 -8.90 -2.09
N VAL A 123 -11.58 -7.58 -2.21
CA VAL A 123 -10.66 -6.75 -3.01
C VAL A 123 -9.21 -6.91 -2.57
N ARG A 124 -8.91 -6.87 -1.27
CA ARG A 124 -7.52 -7.00 -0.76
C ARG A 124 -6.92 -8.35 -1.08
N LYS A 125 -7.69 -9.42 -0.85
CA LYS A 125 -7.27 -10.81 -1.05
C LYS A 125 -7.07 -11.11 -2.54
N THR A 126 -8.01 -10.66 -3.37
CA THR A 126 -7.95 -10.86 -4.82
C THR A 126 -6.88 -9.97 -5.46
N CYS A 127 -6.86 -8.69 -5.15
CA CYS A 127 -5.99 -7.71 -5.81
C CYS A 127 -5.43 -6.66 -4.83
N GLY A 128 -4.13 -6.74 -4.54
CA GLY A 128 -3.42 -5.71 -3.74
C GLY A 128 -3.47 -4.29 -4.34
N HIS A 129 -3.88 -4.14 -5.60
CA HIS A 129 -4.01 -2.87 -6.32
C HIS A 129 -5.47 -2.41 -6.50
N GLY A 130 -6.44 -3.11 -5.93
CA GLY A 130 -7.86 -2.76 -6.07
C GLY A 130 -8.25 -1.52 -5.27
N CYS A 131 -9.10 -0.68 -5.87
CA CYS A 131 -9.81 0.37 -5.15
C CYS A 131 -10.85 -0.26 -4.23
N ILE A 132 -11.06 0.34 -3.06
CA ILE A 132 -11.97 -0.14 -2.03
C ILE A 132 -13.11 0.85 -1.75
N ALA A 133 -13.35 1.77 -2.71
CA ALA A 133 -14.41 2.78 -2.65
C ALA A 133 -14.48 3.64 -1.36
N CYS A 134 -13.43 3.73 -0.55
CA CYS A 134 -13.50 4.41 0.76
C CYS A 134 -13.75 5.93 0.74
N GLY A 135 -13.74 6.56 -0.44
CA GLY A 135 -14.08 7.98 -0.63
C GLY A 135 -13.05 9.01 -0.14
N GLU A 136 -11.89 8.60 0.40
CA GLU A 136 -10.88 9.57 0.88
C GLU A 136 -10.36 10.48 -0.24
N CYS A 137 -10.20 9.95 -1.45
CA CYS A 137 -9.77 10.73 -2.61
C CYS A 137 -10.84 11.74 -3.07
N VAL A 138 -12.13 11.40 -2.89
CA VAL A 138 -13.26 12.29 -3.18
C VAL A 138 -13.24 13.46 -2.19
N ARG A 139 -13.19 13.17 -0.89
CA ARG A 139 -13.12 14.20 0.17
C ARG A 139 -11.89 15.09 0.06
N ALA A 140 -10.77 14.55 -0.42
CA ALA A 140 -9.52 15.28 -0.56
C ALA A 140 -9.43 16.15 -1.80
N CYS A 141 -10.34 16.01 -2.77
CA CYS A 141 -10.25 16.71 -4.05
C CYS A 141 -10.85 18.12 -3.93
N PRO A 142 -10.04 19.19 -3.99
CA PRO A 142 -10.54 20.57 -3.84
C PRO A 142 -11.42 21.03 -5.00
N GLN A 143 -11.32 20.36 -6.16
CA GLN A 143 -12.07 20.71 -7.37
C GLN A 143 -13.31 19.85 -7.59
N GLY A 144 -13.61 18.91 -6.68
CA GLY A 144 -14.70 17.95 -6.88
C GLY A 144 -14.53 17.05 -8.11
N ALA A 145 -13.29 16.89 -8.60
CA ALA A 145 -12.96 16.13 -9.81
C ALA A 145 -12.96 14.61 -9.61
N VAL A 146 -13.07 14.11 -8.38
CA VAL A 146 -13.02 12.66 -8.08
C VAL A 146 -14.39 12.21 -7.57
N SER A 147 -14.89 11.11 -8.09
CA SER A 147 -16.14 10.47 -7.64
C SER A 147 -15.99 8.95 -7.51
N ILE A 148 -16.93 8.30 -6.83
CA ILE A 148 -17.04 6.84 -6.80
C ILE A 148 -18.14 6.42 -7.78
N VAL A 149 -17.79 5.58 -8.75
CA VAL A 149 -18.71 4.99 -9.74
C VAL A 149 -18.43 3.50 -9.79
N ASP A 150 -19.48 2.67 -9.77
CA ASP A 150 -19.35 1.21 -9.80
C ASP A 150 -18.29 0.66 -8.81
N ASN A 151 -18.37 1.14 -7.56
CA ASN A 151 -17.47 0.80 -6.45
C ASN A 151 -15.96 1.01 -6.69
N HIS A 152 -15.58 1.92 -7.60
CA HIS A 152 -14.21 2.40 -7.70
C HIS A 152 -14.17 3.90 -7.96
N ALA A 153 -13.01 4.51 -7.68
CA ALA A 153 -12.84 5.94 -7.89
C ALA A 153 -12.57 6.24 -9.37
N VAL A 154 -13.12 7.34 -9.86
CA VAL A 154 -12.92 7.86 -11.23
C VAL A 154 -12.57 9.36 -11.16
N ILE A 155 -11.83 9.85 -12.16
CA ILE A 155 -11.43 11.25 -12.28
C ILE A 155 -12.18 11.87 -13.46
N ASP A 156 -12.83 13.00 -13.21
CA ASP A 156 -13.30 13.95 -14.21
C ASP A 156 -12.15 14.90 -14.56
N TYR A 157 -11.58 14.72 -15.75
CA TYR A 157 -10.40 15.48 -16.16
C TYR A 157 -10.72 16.93 -16.55
N GLU A 158 -11.98 17.28 -16.83
CA GLU A 158 -12.37 18.67 -17.09
C GLU A 158 -12.25 19.54 -15.82
N LYS A 159 -12.35 18.92 -14.64
CA LYS A 159 -12.19 19.59 -13.34
C LYS A 159 -10.83 19.38 -12.70
N CYS A 160 -10.05 18.41 -13.17
CA CYS A 160 -8.83 17.97 -12.50
C CYS A 160 -7.68 18.95 -12.76
N VAL A 161 -7.10 19.50 -11.69
CA VAL A 161 -5.94 20.41 -11.79
C VAL A 161 -4.60 19.74 -11.45
N GLY A 162 -4.56 18.41 -11.30
CA GLY A 162 -3.31 17.68 -11.05
C GLY A 162 -2.64 17.92 -9.68
N CYS A 163 -3.36 18.40 -8.67
CA CYS A 163 -2.80 18.75 -7.34
C CYS A 163 -2.37 17.57 -6.45
N SER A 164 -2.66 16.33 -6.85
CA SER A 164 -2.24 15.09 -6.17
C SER A 164 -2.76 14.86 -4.75
N ALA A 165 -3.68 15.69 -4.25
CA ALA A 165 -4.35 15.47 -2.96
C ALA A 165 -5.03 14.09 -2.87
N CYS A 166 -5.68 13.66 -3.97
CA CYS A 166 -6.29 12.33 -4.07
C CYS A 166 -5.26 11.20 -3.94
N THR A 167 -4.09 11.36 -4.55
CA THR A 167 -2.95 10.44 -4.48
C THR A 167 -2.40 10.32 -3.06
N VAL A 168 -2.17 11.46 -2.38
CA VAL A 168 -1.70 11.49 -0.98
C VAL A 168 -2.69 10.76 -0.07
N LYS A 169 -4.00 11.03 -0.19
CA LYS A 169 -5.01 10.50 0.74
C LYS A 169 -5.48 9.08 0.41
N CYS A 170 -5.12 8.53 -0.75
CA CYS A 170 -5.50 7.17 -1.13
C CYS A 170 -4.94 6.13 -0.13
N LYS A 171 -5.80 5.51 0.68
CA LYS A 171 -5.42 4.48 1.66
C LYS A 171 -4.71 3.28 1.02
N LYS A 172 -5.08 2.92 -0.21
CA LYS A 172 -4.48 1.82 -0.96
C LYS A 172 -3.23 2.22 -1.73
N LYS A 173 -2.93 3.51 -1.85
CA LYS A 173 -1.79 4.05 -2.63
C LYS A 173 -1.73 3.41 -4.01
N ILE A 174 -2.85 3.50 -4.73
CA ILE A 174 -2.99 2.95 -6.08
C ILE A 174 -3.15 4.02 -7.15
N ILE A 175 -3.55 5.24 -6.77
CA ILE A 175 -3.62 6.36 -7.71
C ILE A 175 -2.19 6.65 -8.14
N VAL A 176 -1.94 6.51 -9.44
CA VAL A 176 -0.62 6.72 -10.04
C VAL A 176 -0.47 8.20 -10.30
N ASP A 177 0.65 8.76 -9.87
CA ASP A 177 1.07 10.12 -10.18
C ASP A 177 2.42 10.03 -10.90
N THR A 178 2.48 10.50 -12.15
CA THR A 178 3.72 10.43 -12.95
C THR A 178 4.69 11.57 -12.69
N LEU A 179 4.28 12.62 -11.96
CA LEU A 179 5.17 13.73 -11.59
C LEU A 179 5.76 13.57 -10.18
N HIS A 180 5.08 12.84 -9.31
CA HIS A 180 5.47 12.72 -7.91
C HIS A 180 5.73 11.28 -7.49
N ASP A 181 6.85 11.07 -6.79
CA ASP A 181 7.23 9.77 -6.25
C ASP A 181 6.41 9.42 -4.99
N LEU A 182 5.62 8.36 -5.05
CA LEU A 182 4.81 7.86 -3.92
C LEU A 182 5.63 7.42 -2.70
N THR A 183 6.89 7.03 -2.90
CA THR A 183 7.80 6.68 -1.80
C THR A 183 8.19 7.92 -0.99
N VAL A 184 8.12 9.10 -1.61
CA VAL A 184 8.34 10.40 -0.99
C VAL A 184 6.99 11.00 -0.53
N LEU A 185 5.92 10.79 -1.29
CA LEU A 185 4.60 11.39 -1.05
C LEU A 185 3.76 10.60 -0.01
N LYS A 186 4.30 10.39 1.20
CA LYS A 186 3.65 9.62 2.28
C LYS A 186 3.74 10.30 3.65
N ASP A 187 2.63 10.34 4.39
CA ASP A 187 2.55 10.86 5.77
C ASP A 187 2.72 9.76 6.81
N LYS A 188 2.52 8.50 6.38
CA LYS A 188 2.47 7.36 7.28
C LYS A 188 3.15 6.14 6.66
N VAL A 189 3.78 5.35 7.51
CA VAL A 189 4.44 4.09 7.15
C VAL A 189 3.97 2.96 8.05
N ALA A 190 4.16 1.72 7.58
CA ALA A 190 3.91 0.56 8.40
C ALA A 190 5.00 0.40 9.47
N PHE A 191 4.61 -0.08 10.65
CA PHE A 191 5.49 -0.37 11.76
C PHE A 191 5.07 -1.69 12.40
N VAL A 192 6.05 -2.55 12.68
CA VAL A 192 5.81 -3.88 13.28
C VAL A 192 5.95 -3.77 14.79
N ARG A 193 4.85 -3.99 15.52
CA ARG A 193 4.80 -4.06 16.97
C ARG A 193 5.28 -5.41 17.50
N CYS A 194 6.55 -5.74 17.22
CA CYS A 194 7.24 -6.87 17.84
C CYS A 194 8.74 -6.57 17.92
N SER A 195 9.31 -6.66 19.13
CA SER A 195 10.75 -6.53 19.39
C SER A 195 11.46 -7.89 19.50
N GLY A 196 10.68 -8.99 19.46
CA GLY A 196 11.16 -10.37 19.66
C GLY A 196 12.13 -10.86 18.59
N GLY A 197 12.83 -11.96 18.90
CA GLY A 197 13.72 -12.66 17.99
C GLY A 197 13.04 -13.80 17.23
N ASN A 198 13.83 -14.82 16.93
CA ASN A 198 13.51 -15.94 16.05
C ASN A 198 12.78 -17.12 16.71
N ARG A 199 12.61 -17.13 18.03
CA ARG A 199 12.04 -18.28 18.78
C ARG A 199 10.75 -18.82 18.16
N ALA A 200 9.79 -17.95 17.84
CA ALA A 200 8.54 -18.36 17.21
C ALA A 200 8.75 -18.86 15.77
N ALA A 201 9.55 -18.14 14.98
CA ALA A 201 9.85 -18.50 13.59
C ALA A 201 10.51 -19.89 13.49
N GLU A 202 11.49 -20.17 14.35
CA GLU A 202 12.16 -21.47 14.43
C GLU A 202 11.17 -22.56 14.83
N LYS A 203 10.37 -22.33 15.87
CA LYS A 203 9.41 -23.33 16.34
C LYS A 203 8.36 -23.68 15.29
N PHE A 204 7.80 -22.69 14.61
CA PHE A 204 6.84 -22.93 13.54
C PHE A 204 7.47 -23.61 12.34
N LYS A 205 8.73 -23.32 12.03
CA LYS A 205 9.49 -24.01 10.98
C LYS A 205 9.72 -25.49 11.32
N GLU A 206 10.07 -25.82 12.57
CA GLU A 206 10.19 -27.21 13.04
C GLU A 206 8.89 -28.00 12.87
N LEU A 207 7.75 -27.33 13.08
CA LEU A 207 6.41 -27.91 12.97
C LEU A 207 5.88 -27.94 11.52
N GLY A 208 6.66 -27.48 10.53
CA GLY A 208 6.26 -27.45 9.13
C GLY A 208 5.14 -26.44 8.82
N VAL A 209 4.99 -25.39 9.63
CA VAL A 209 3.96 -24.37 9.44
C VAL A 209 4.43 -23.35 8.42
N GLU A 210 3.68 -23.21 7.33
CA GLU A 210 4.10 -22.43 6.15
C GLU A 210 3.66 -20.96 6.18
N ASP A 211 2.62 -20.62 6.95
CA ASP A 211 2.05 -19.27 6.95
C ASP A 211 1.57 -18.81 8.33
N CYS A 212 1.52 -17.49 8.52
CA CYS A 212 1.13 -16.90 9.80
C CYS A 212 -0.32 -17.22 10.19
N GLN A 213 -1.21 -17.50 9.24
CA GLN A 213 -2.64 -17.75 9.52
C GLN A 213 -2.83 -19.11 10.19
N LYS A 214 -2.10 -20.14 9.73
CA LYS A 214 -2.02 -21.44 10.40
C LYS A 214 -1.37 -21.28 11.78
N ALA A 215 -0.21 -20.60 11.85
CA ALA A 215 0.52 -20.40 13.10
C ALA A 215 -0.32 -19.66 14.16
N ALA A 216 -1.12 -18.68 13.76
CA ALA A 216 -1.94 -17.91 14.68
C ALA A 216 -3.09 -18.69 15.33
N LYS A 217 -3.48 -19.83 14.76
CA LYS A 217 -4.51 -20.73 15.31
C LYS A 217 -3.96 -21.77 16.28
N MET A 218 -2.64 -21.89 16.39
CA MET A 218 -2.00 -22.82 17.31
C MET A 218 -1.92 -22.24 18.72
N ASP A 219 -1.90 -23.10 19.73
CA ASP A 219 -1.69 -22.66 21.11
C ASP A 219 -0.23 -22.27 21.32
N ALA A 220 0.03 -20.96 21.31
CA ALA A 220 1.36 -20.43 21.52
C ALA A 220 1.89 -20.72 22.94
N LYS A 221 1.03 -20.81 23.96
CA LYS A 221 1.46 -21.06 25.35
C LYS A 221 1.96 -22.49 25.50
N GLU A 222 1.24 -23.47 24.96
CA GLU A 222 1.68 -24.88 24.95
C GLU A 222 3.02 -25.06 24.21
N LEU A 223 3.27 -24.23 23.19
CA LEU A 223 4.52 -24.23 22.44
C LEU A 223 5.65 -23.44 23.12
N GLY A 224 5.42 -22.84 24.30
CA GLY A 224 6.41 -22.01 24.99
C GLY A 224 6.74 -20.70 24.26
N LEU A 225 5.78 -20.17 23.50
CA LEU A 225 5.92 -18.96 22.68
C LEU A 225 5.11 -17.79 23.24
N CYS A 226 5.51 -16.57 22.87
CA CYS A 226 4.72 -15.38 23.10
C CYS A 226 3.39 -15.46 22.33
N THR A 227 2.27 -15.23 23.02
CA THR A 227 0.91 -15.32 22.46
C THR A 227 0.63 -14.27 21.38
N THR A 228 1.30 -13.13 21.52
CA THR A 228 1.08 -11.92 20.72
C THR A 228 2.12 -11.74 19.62
N GLY A 229 3.34 -12.25 19.81
CA GLY A 229 4.52 -11.93 19.01
C GLY A 229 4.44 -12.33 17.52
N CYS A 230 5.37 -11.80 16.73
CA CYS A 230 5.48 -12.12 15.31
C CYS A 230 5.75 -13.62 15.11
N CYS A 231 5.01 -14.26 14.21
CA CYS A 231 5.24 -15.67 13.85
C CYS A 231 6.50 -15.87 12.99
N GLY A 232 6.98 -14.82 12.31
CA GLY A 232 8.16 -14.89 11.44
C GLY A 232 7.98 -15.58 10.09
N LEU A 233 6.75 -15.94 9.70
CA LEU A 233 6.46 -16.71 8.47
C LEU A 233 6.17 -15.85 7.22
N GLY A 234 6.34 -14.52 7.30
CA GLY A 234 6.37 -13.69 6.08
C GLY A 234 5.04 -13.42 5.38
N SER A 235 3.87 -13.67 5.97
CA SER A 235 2.58 -13.33 5.32
C SER A 235 2.46 -11.84 4.94
N CYS A 236 3.05 -10.94 5.73
CA CYS A 236 3.12 -9.52 5.42
C CYS A 236 4.09 -9.19 4.27
N THR A 237 5.19 -9.93 4.15
CA THR A 237 6.13 -9.85 3.03
C THR A 237 5.45 -10.29 1.73
N ALA A 238 4.68 -11.38 1.76
CA ALA A 238 3.98 -11.91 0.58
C ALA A 238 2.97 -10.92 -0.03
N VAL A 239 2.33 -10.07 0.79
CA VAL A 239 1.37 -9.06 0.31
C VAL A 239 2.03 -7.70 0.00
N CYS A 240 3.30 -7.51 0.34
CA CYS A 240 3.97 -6.23 0.17
C CYS A 240 4.40 -6.00 -1.29
N ARG A 241 3.54 -5.32 -2.05
CA ARG A 241 3.75 -4.92 -3.45
C ARG A 241 4.88 -3.90 -3.70
N TYR A 242 5.52 -3.41 -2.63
CA TYR A 242 6.61 -2.44 -2.69
C TYR A 242 7.95 -3.00 -2.22
N GLY A 243 8.02 -4.30 -1.86
CA GLY A 243 9.24 -4.90 -1.32
C GLY A 243 9.73 -4.25 -0.03
N ALA A 244 8.82 -3.62 0.73
CA ALA A 244 9.14 -2.83 1.91
C ALA A 244 9.20 -3.64 3.20
N ILE A 245 8.98 -4.97 3.16
CA ILE A 245 8.93 -5.80 4.36
C ILE A 245 9.79 -7.04 4.18
N SER A 246 10.71 -7.28 5.10
CA SER A 246 11.55 -8.48 5.15
C SER A 246 11.46 -9.13 6.53
N ILE A 247 11.74 -10.44 6.62
CA ILE A 247 11.91 -11.12 7.91
C ILE A 247 13.39 -11.05 8.29
N VAL A 248 13.70 -10.39 9.41
CA VAL A 248 15.04 -10.25 9.95
C VAL A 248 15.05 -10.83 11.36
N ASN A 249 15.93 -11.80 11.61
CA ASN A 249 15.99 -12.53 12.89
C ASN A 249 14.62 -13.07 13.35
N GLY A 250 13.83 -13.60 12.40
CA GLY A 250 12.51 -14.18 12.65
C GLY A 250 11.38 -13.18 12.96
N THR A 251 11.62 -11.88 12.86
CA THR A 251 10.59 -10.84 13.00
C THR A 251 10.49 -10.00 11.72
N ALA A 252 9.28 -9.57 11.37
CA ALA A 252 9.07 -8.67 10.24
C ALA A 252 9.65 -7.27 10.52
N VAL A 253 10.38 -6.71 9.57
CA VAL A 253 10.96 -5.37 9.60
C VAL A 253 10.50 -4.60 8.37
N VAL A 254 10.11 -3.34 8.57
CA VAL A 254 9.64 -2.47 7.48
C VAL A 254 10.78 -1.53 7.07
N ASP A 255 11.12 -1.56 5.79
CA ASP A 255 11.90 -0.52 5.12
C ASP A 255 10.98 0.69 4.89
N SER A 256 11.21 1.73 5.69
CA SER A 256 10.39 2.93 5.67
C SER A 256 10.58 3.76 4.40
N GLU A 257 11.67 3.60 3.66
CA GLU A 257 11.90 4.31 2.38
C GLU A 257 11.04 3.70 1.27
N LYS A 258 10.93 2.37 1.23
CA LYS A 258 10.07 1.67 0.25
C LYS A 258 8.59 1.64 0.62
N CYS A 259 8.26 1.69 1.91
CA CYS A 259 6.87 1.63 2.36
C CYS A 259 6.11 2.88 1.88
N VAL A 260 4.91 2.71 1.31
CA VAL A 260 4.04 3.85 0.93
C VAL A 260 2.86 4.06 1.88
N GLY A 261 2.69 3.20 2.89
CA GLY A 261 1.56 3.26 3.83
C GLY A 261 0.23 2.69 3.31
N CYS A 262 0.26 1.74 2.34
CA CYS A 262 -0.96 1.17 1.74
C CYS A 262 -1.79 0.25 2.64
N ARG A 263 -1.25 -0.11 3.82
CA ARG A 263 -1.88 -0.93 4.87
C ARG A 263 -2.14 -2.40 4.56
N ASP A 264 -1.80 -2.92 3.37
CA ASP A 264 -2.07 -4.33 3.03
C ASP A 264 -1.46 -5.33 4.02
N CYS A 265 -0.25 -5.04 4.50
CA CYS A 265 0.42 -5.83 5.53
C CYS A 265 -0.31 -5.86 6.88
N THR A 266 -1.06 -4.81 7.22
CA THR A 266 -1.83 -4.74 8.48
C THR A 266 -2.94 -5.77 8.49
N PHE A 267 -3.65 -5.93 7.36
CA PHE A 267 -4.71 -6.92 7.19
C PHE A 267 -4.17 -8.34 7.00
N ALA A 268 -2.98 -8.48 6.42
CA ALA A 268 -2.34 -9.79 6.25
C ALA A 268 -1.78 -10.38 7.56
N CYS A 269 -1.61 -9.56 8.60
CA CYS A 269 -1.08 -10.00 9.89
C CYS A 269 -2.21 -10.55 10.79
N PRO A 270 -2.31 -11.88 10.99
CA PRO A 270 -3.36 -12.44 11.85
C PRO A 270 -3.22 -12.11 13.33
N LYS A 271 -2.02 -11.67 13.74
CA LYS A 271 -1.72 -11.23 15.11
C LYS A 271 -1.95 -9.72 15.31
N GLY A 272 -2.33 -8.97 14.27
CA GLY A 272 -2.59 -7.53 14.36
C GLY A 272 -1.37 -6.68 14.73
N LEU A 273 -0.15 -7.16 14.51
CA LEU A 273 1.07 -6.49 14.99
C LEU A 273 1.50 -5.32 14.13
N ILE A 274 1.05 -5.24 12.88
CA ILE A 274 1.50 -4.20 11.96
C ILE A 274 0.52 -3.03 12.04
N THR A 275 1.01 -1.88 12.47
CA THR A 275 0.25 -0.63 12.59
C THR A 275 0.78 0.43 11.63
N ILE A 276 0.05 1.52 11.48
CA ILE A 276 0.40 2.64 10.62
C ILE A 276 0.73 3.83 11.49
N VAL A 277 1.98 4.28 11.44
CA VAL A 277 2.53 5.37 12.26
C VAL A 277 2.90 6.56 11.38
N PRO A 278 2.95 7.78 11.94
CA PRO A 278 3.46 8.95 11.22
C PRO A 278 4.88 8.73 10.71
N TYR A 279 5.17 9.20 9.49
CA TYR A 279 6.51 9.20 8.91
C TYR A 279 7.34 10.38 9.42
N LYS A 280 7.48 10.45 10.75
CA LYS A 280 8.23 11.50 11.46
C LYS A 280 9.45 10.98 12.20
N GLY A 281 9.68 9.67 12.15
CA GLY A 281 10.99 9.15 12.51
C GLY A 281 11.34 9.23 13.97
N GLN A 282 10.67 8.43 14.78
CA GLN A 282 10.76 8.56 16.22
C GLN A 282 10.93 7.19 16.86
N LYS A 283 11.35 7.21 18.11
CA LYS A 283 11.45 6.01 18.92
C LYS A 283 10.06 5.40 19.12
N MET A 284 10.01 4.07 19.05
CA MET A 284 8.82 3.27 19.27
C MET A 284 9.12 2.19 20.30
N VAL A 285 8.11 1.83 21.09
CA VAL A 285 8.11 0.62 21.91
C VAL A 285 7.35 -0.45 21.10
N PRO A 286 8.03 -1.42 20.48
CA PRO A 286 7.36 -2.39 19.61
C PRO A 286 6.59 -3.44 20.39
N CYS A 287 6.91 -3.75 21.65
CA CYS A 287 6.23 -4.83 22.38
C CYS A 287 4.72 -4.56 22.48
N MET A 288 3.91 -5.44 21.87
CA MET A 288 2.43 -5.39 21.89
C MET A 288 1.82 -6.38 22.90
N SER A 289 2.63 -7.25 23.51
CA SER A 289 2.08 -8.25 24.43
C SER A 289 1.44 -7.58 25.63
N THR A 290 0.23 -8.02 25.98
CA THR A 290 -0.53 -7.62 27.16
C THR A 290 -0.50 -8.69 28.26
N ASP A 291 0.30 -9.75 28.06
CA ASP A 291 0.56 -10.78 29.07
C ASP A 291 1.22 -10.14 30.31
N ASP A 292 1.14 -10.82 31.45
CA ASP A 292 1.84 -10.39 32.67
C ASP A 292 3.35 -10.36 32.47
N TYR A 293 4.01 -9.43 33.17
CA TYR A 293 5.45 -9.19 32.98
C TYR A 293 6.32 -10.42 33.24
N GLU A 294 5.95 -11.22 34.24
CA GLU A 294 6.62 -12.49 34.56
C GLU A 294 6.48 -13.50 33.43
N ASP A 295 5.30 -13.60 32.81
CA ASP A 295 5.05 -14.54 31.72
C ASP A 295 5.77 -14.11 30.45
N LYS A 296 5.77 -12.82 30.13
CA LYS A 296 6.56 -12.25 29.03
C LYS A 296 8.03 -12.62 29.15
N LEU A 297 8.61 -12.49 30.34
CA LEU A 297 10.03 -12.77 30.61
C LEU A 297 10.41 -14.24 30.42
N LYS A 298 9.49 -15.18 30.64
CA LYS A 298 9.73 -16.60 30.36
C LYS A 298 9.94 -16.87 28.86
N VAL A 299 9.28 -16.09 28.01
CA VAL A 299 9.19 -16.38 26.56
C VAL A 299 9.89 -15.36 25.66
N CYS A 300 10.29 -14.20 26.17
CA CYS A 300 10.84 -13.11 25.36
C CYS A 300 11.83 -12.21 26.12
N ASP A 301 13.09 -12.22 25.66
CA ASP A 301 14.18 -11.45 26.25
C ASP A 301 14.14 -9.95 25.90
N SER A 302 13.30 -9.56 24.93
CA SER A 302 13.16 -8.18 24.47
C SER A 302 11.79 -7.57 24.76
N ALA A 303 11.01 -8.19 25.66
CA ALA A 303 9.70 -7.70 26.06
C ALA A 303 9.80 -6.42 26.90
N CYS A 304 8.79 -5.55 26.80
CA CYS A 304 8.59 -4.49 27.78
C CYS A 304 8.11 -5.12 29.09
N ILE A 305 8.84 -4.87 30.17
CA ILE A 305 8.55 -5.42 31.51
C ILE A 305 7.96 -4.39 32.48
N GLY A 306 7.60 -3.21 31.97
CA GLY A 306 6.98 -2.16 32.79
C GLY A 306 7.83 -1.64 33.94
N CYS A 307 9.17 -1.68 33.85
CA CYS A 307 10.04 -1.13 34.90
C CYS A 307 10.01 0.41 35.01
N GLU A 308 9.44 1.08 34.01
CA GLU A 308 9.30 2.54 33.92
C GLU A 308 10.61 3.33 33.86
N ASP A 309 11.77 2.68 33.68
CA ASP A 309 13.06 3.40 33.57
C ASP A 309 13.03 4.42 32.42
N CYS A 310 12.43 4.06 31.29
CA CYS A 310 12.25 4.97 30.16
C CYS A 310 11.31 6.15 30.48
N VAL A 311 10.29 5.94 31.32
CA VAL A 311 9.36 6.99 31.76
C VAL A 311 10.11 7.98 32.66
N LYS A 312 10.82 7.48 33.67
CA LYS A 312 11.55 8.27 34.66
C LYS A 312 12.72 9.07 34.07
N ASN A 313 13.31 8.58 32.98
CA ASN A 313 14.48 9.20 32.34
C ASN A 313 14.15 9.97 31.05
N CYS A 314 12.87 10.13 30.69
CA CYS A 314 12.51 10.94 29.53
C CYS A 314 12.54 12.44 29.91
N PRO A 315 13.48 13.25 29.37
CA PRO A 315 13.59 14.66 29.75
C PRO A 315 12.35 15.49 29.38
N ASN A 316 11.60 15.04 28.36
CA ASN A 316 10.43 15.76 27.84
C ASN A 316 9.10 15.18 28.34
N ASN A 317 9.15 14.21 29.27
CA ASN A 317 7.98 13.49 29.78
C ASN A 317 7.10 12.92 28.65
N ALA A 318 7.72 12.49 27.55
CA ALA A 318 7.05 11.99 26.36
C ALA A 318 6.66 10.51 26.46
N ILE A 319 6.96 9.83 27.57
CA ILE A 319 6.74 8.38 27.71
C ILE A 319 5.80 8.13 28.89
N TYR A 320 4.80 7.28 28.69
CA TYR A 320 3.83 6.86 29.71
C TYR A 320 3.52 5.37 29.58
N MET A 321 2.85 4.79 30.58
CA MET A 321 2.46 3.37 30.57
C MET A 321 1.00 3.21 30.16
N GLU A 322 0.73 2.25 29.28
CA GLU A 322 -0.61 1.88 28.81
C GLU A 322 -0.60 0.38 28.49
N ASP A 323 -1.66 -0.37 28.79
CA ASP A 323 -1.82 -1.79 28.42
C ASP A 323 -0.59 -2.70 28.66
N LYS A 324 0.07 -2.50 29.81
CA LYS A 324 1.30 -3.22 30.21
C LYS A 324 2.49 -3.03 29.26
N HIS A 325 2.59 -1.89 28.58
CA HIS A 325 3.78 -1.48 27.84
C HIS A 325 4.00 0.05 27.90
N ALA A 326 5.25 0.47 27.74
CA ALA A 326 5.55 1.89 27.57
C ALA A 326 5.03 2.37 26.20
N VAL A 327 4.52 3.60 26.15
CA VAL A 327 4.06 4.30 24.94
C VAL A 327 4.76 5.64 24.85
N ILE A 328 5.15 6.03 23.64
CA ILE A 328 5.89 7.27 23.38
C ILE A 328 4.97 8.24 22.65
N ASP A 329 4.70 9.39 23.26
CA ASP A 329 4.05 10.53 22.64
C ASP A 329 5.01 11.18 21.64
N HIS A 330 4.71 10.92 20.38
CA HIS A 330 5.41 11.43 19.21
C HIS A 330 5.42 12.96 19.08
N SER A 331 4.44 13.66 19.65
CA SER A 331 4.42 15.12 19.62
C SER A 331 5.44 15.77 20.56
N ARG A 332 5.94 15.01 21.54
CA ARG A 332 6.84 15.49 22.62
C ARG A 332 8.23 14.87 22.56
N CYS A 333 8.41 13.82 21.77
CA CYS A 333 9.69 13.13 21.59
C CYS A 333 10.64 13.96 20.71
N GLU A 334 11.83 14.27 21.23
CA GLU A 334 12.90 15.00 20.53
C GLU A 334 14.03 14.08 20.03
N ASP A 335 13.79 12.77 19.97
CA ASP A 335 14.75 11.76 19.48
C ASP A 335 16.12 11.72 20.19
N CYS A 336 16.19 12.18 21.45
CA CYS A 336 17.43 12.24 22.25
C CYS A 336 18.03 10.87 22.64
N SER A 337 17.38 9.76 22.29
CA SER A 337 17.83 8.37 22.51
C SER A 337 18.00 7.90 23.97
N MET A 338 17.73 8.76 24.96
CA MET A 338 17.81 8.41 26.39
C MET A 338 17.00 7.16 26.75
N CYS A 339 15.77 7.04 26.24
CA CYS A 339 14.90 5.91 26.50
C CYS A 339 15.45 4.58 25.97
N GLN A 340 16.18 4.60 24.85
CA GLN A 340 16.81 3.40 24.31
C GLN A 340 17.98 2.96 25.20
N TYR A 341 18.79 3.90 25.67
CA TYR A 341 19.94 3.63 26.53
C TYR A 341 19.54 2.99 27.86
N VAL A 342 18.48 3.49 28.51
CA VAL A 342 18.02 2.96 29.80
C VAL A 342 17.19 1.68 29.70
N CYS A 343 16.77 1.28 28.49
CA CYS A 343 15.95 0.08 28.33
C CYS A 343 16.81 -1.19 28.41
N ARG A 344 16.88 -1.82 29.59
CA ARG A 344 17.61 -3.08 29.82
C ARG A 344 17.32 -4.16 28.79
N ASN A 345 16.07 -4.31 28.37
CA ASN A 345 15.65 -5.35 27.42
C ASN A 345 15.81 -4.94 25.96
N ASN A 346 16.39 -3.77 25.66
CA ASN A 346 16.56 -3.24 24.31
C ASN A 346 15.27 -3.25 23.48
N CYS A 347 14.14 -3.06 24.15
CA CYS A 347 12.81 -3.14 23.55
C CYS A 347 12.59 -1.95 22.61
N ILE A 348 13.02 -0.74 23.01
CA ILE A 348 12.75 0.51 22.28
C ILE A 348 13.60 0.60 21.01
N LYS A 349 12.95 0.79 19.85
CA LYS A 349 13.59 0.85 18.54
C LYS A 349 13.47 2.24 17.93
N ALA A 350 14.52 2.65 17.21
CA ALA A 350 14.48 3.83 16.36
C ALA A 350 13.90 3.44 15.00
N MET A 351 13.03 4.29 14.45
CA MET A 351 12.66 4.19 13.05
C MET A 351 13.69 4.95 12.20
N SER A 352 14.08 4.39 11.06
CA SER A 352 14.79 5.14 10.02
C SER A 352 13.88 6.23 9.45
N VAL A 353 14.44 7.39 9.15
CA VAL A 353 13.72 8.56 8.62
C VAL A 353 14.60 9.35 7.67
N PRO A 354 14.05 9.82 6.54
CA PRO A 354 14.60 10.92 5.78
C PRO A 354 14.17 12.29 6.37
N GLU A 355 14.90 13.33 5.97
CA GLU A 355 14.56 14.73 6.27
C GLU A 355 13.12 15.07 5.85
N TYR A 356 12.51 15.95 6.64
CA TYR A 356 11.14 16.45 6.52
C TYR A 356 10.69 16.64 5.05
N ILE A 357 9.65 15.93 4.61
CA ILE A 357 9.21 15.97 3.21
C ILE A 357 8.33 17.19 2.93
N TYR A 358 8.95 18.23 2.37
CA TYR A 358 8.34 19.50 1.97
C TYR A 358 7.14 19.32 1.01
N LYS A 359 7.28 18.48 -0.03
CA LYS A 359 6.26 18.26 -1.09
C LYS A 359 4.90 17.80 -0.56
N GLN A 360 4.88 17.08 0.56
CA GLN A 360 3.64 16.63 1.17
C GLN A 360 2.87 17.78 1.84
N ARG A 361 3.58 18.71 2.48
CA ARG A 361 2.96 19.88 3.14
C ARG A 361 2.28 20.75 2.10
N GLU A 362 2.92 20.98 0.96
CA GLU A 362 2.34 21.75 -0.14
C GLU A 362 1.07 21.11 -0.70
N ALA A 363 1.10 19.80 -0.99
CA ALA A 363 -0.07 19.09 -1.53
C ALA A 363 -1.26 19.06 -0.56
N LEU A 364 -1.00 18.96 0.75
CA LEU A 364 -2.05 18.95 1.77
C LEU A 364 -2.55 20.35 2.15
N ALA A 365 -1.70 21.37 2.16
CA ALA A 365 -2.08 22.74 2.50
C ALA A 365 -3.06 23.36 1.47
N GLN A 366 -3.10 22.83 0.24
CA GLN A 366 -4.10 23.24 -0.76
C GLN A 366 -5.51 22.72 -0.43
N ALA A 367 -5.65 21.69 0.40
CA ALA A 367 -6.94 21.08 0.78
C ALA A 367 -7.54 21.67 2.07
N GLU A 368 -6.79 22.51 2.81
CA GLU A 368 -7.20 23.11 4.09
C GLU A 368 -7.64 24.58 3.94
N LYS A 369 -7.86 25.06 2.71
CA LYS A 369 -8.19 26.46 2.41
C LYS A 369 -9.68 26.82 2.42
N ASP A 370 -10.53 25.97 2.99
CA ASP A 370 -11.97 26.21 3.14
C ASP A 370 -12.41 26.28 4.60
#